data_AF-A0A0C3BNM2-F1
#
_entry.id   AF-A0A0C3BNM2-F1
#
_cell.length_a   1.000
_cell.length_b   1.000
_cell.length_c   1.000
_cell.angle_alpha   90.00
_cell.angle_beta   90.00
_cell.angle_gamma   90.00
#
_symmetry.space_group_name_H-M   'P 1'
#
loop_
_entity.id
_entity.type
_entity.pdbx_description
1 polymer ?
#
loop_
_entity_poly.entity_id
_entity_poly.type
_entity_poly.pdbx_seq_one_letter_code
_entity_poly.pdbx_strand_id
1 'polypeptide(L)'
;MGNVEVMRRGDVQLTSAGTGIRHSEMTHGKDPVHFLQIWSLPSTRGLPPKYYARHFTDESKRLGWAPVVGKAGDEGVSDAREGEGPTPVHTPLYLYATLLAPGKTVQHNLKMSKGYLHVVQTSGYNTEASKGNKIKVNGGLELSEGDGAFVTRTGDPGETVTVENIGEGEAELLLFDLE
;
A
#
# COMPACT_ATOMS: atom_id res chain seq x y z
N MET A 1 -11.88 5.91 -21.89
CA MET A 1 -11.50 4.52 -21.54
C MET A 1 -12.73 3.63 -21.39
N GLY A 2 -13.81 4.09 -20.77
CA GLY A 2 -15.07 3.32 -20.72
C GLY A 2 -15.06 2.16 -19.73
N ASN A 3 -14.10 2.13 -18.81
CA ASN A 3 -14.02 1.12 -17.77
C ASN A 3 -15.12 1.36 -16.72
N VAL A 4 -15.75 0.27 -16.28
CA VAL A 4 -16.70 0.24 -15.17
C VAL A 4 -16.32 -0.96 -14.34
N GLU A 5 -16.07 -0.75 -13.05
CA GLU A 5 -15.62 -1.79 -12.13
C GLU A 5 -16.30 -1.62 -10.77
N VAL A 6 -16.53 -2.74 -10.09
CA VAL A 6 -16.96 -2.78 -8.69
C VAL A 6 -15.82 -3.38 -7.88
N MET A 7 -15.14 -2.51 -7.15
CA MET A 7 -13.99 -2.87 -6.31
C MET A 7 -14.45 -3.55 -5.02
N ARG A 8 -13.69 -4.56 -4.58
CA ARG A 8 -13.89 -5.34 -3.37
C ARG A 8 -12.65 -5.23 -2.46
N ARG A 9 -12.76 -5.74 -1.24
CA ARG A 9 -11.61 -5.82 -0.32
C ARG A 9 -10.45 -6.56 -1.01
N GLY A 10 -9.26 -5.96 -0.94
CA GLY A 10 -8.04 -6.50 -1.55
C GLY A 10 -7.83 -6.08 -3.00
N ASP A 11 -8.80 -5.42 -3.64
CA ASP A 11 -8.62 -4.92 -4.99
C ASP A 11 -7.79 -3.63 -5.00
N VAL A 12 -6.91 -3.53 -6.00
CA VAL A 12 -6.16 -2.33 -6.32
C VAL A 12 -6.57 -1.85 -7.69
N GLN A 13 -7.05 -0.61 -7.72
CA GLN A 13 -7.28 0.14 -8.94
C GLN A 13 -6.13 1.14 -9.08
N LEU A 14 -5.39 1.03 -10.18
CA LEU A 14 -4.38 2.03 -10.53
C LEU A 14 -4.78 2.69 -11.85
N THR A 15 -4.97 4.00 -11.79
CA THR A 15 -5.26 4.81 -12.97
C THR A 15 -4.09 5.74 -13.26
N SER A 16 -3.40 5.51 -14.37
CA SER A 16 -2.46 6.48 -14.93
C SER A 16 -3.27 7.52 -15.70
N ALA A 17 -3.43 8.72 -15.12
CA ALA A 17 -4.24 9.79 -15.71
C ALA A 17 -3.64 10.32 -17.02
N GLY A 18 -2.31 10.38 -17.12
CA GLY A 18 -1.62 10.66 -18.37
C GLY A 18 -1.98 12.02 -19.00
N THR A 19 -2.36 12.01 -20.28
CA THR A 19 -2.86 13.19 -21.01
C THR A 19 -4.23 13.68 -20.54
N GLY A 20 -4.90 12.95 -19.64
CA GLY A 20 -6.15 13.35 -19.01
C GLY A 20 -7.17 12.22 -18.99
N ILE A 21 -7.97 12.19 -17.92
CA ILE A 21 -9.09 11.28 -17.74
C ILE A 21 -10.30 12.05 -17.19
N ARG A 22 -11.47 11.45 -17.34
CA ARG A 22 -12.66 11.76 -16.56
C ARG A 22 -13.12 10.48 -15.90
N HIS A 23 -13.36 10.52 -14.60
CA HIS A 23 -13.85 9.38 -13.83
C HIS A 23 -14.82 9.85 -12.74
N SER A 24 -15.52 8.88 -12.15
CA SER A 24 -16.36 9.06 -10.98
C SER A 24 -16.23 7.81 -10.13
N GLU A 25 -16.09 7.98 -8.83
CA GLU A 25 -16.03 6.90 -7.85
C GLU A 25 -17.20 7.08 -6.88
N MET A 26 -17.93 5.99 -6.63
CA MET A 26 -19.11 6.00 -5.77
C MET A 26 -19.21 4.70 -4.99
N THR A 27 -19.87 4.74 -3.84
CA THR A 27 -20.20 3.54 -3.08
C THR A 27 -21.09 2.61 -3.89
N HIS A 28 -20.79 1.32 -3.89
CA HIS A 28 -21.65 0.30 -4.47
C HIS A 28 -22.42 -0.42 -3.36
N GLY A 29 -23.69 -0.07 -3.17
CA GLY A 29 -24.54 -0.63 -2.13
C GLY A 29 -24.92 0.37 -1.03
N LYS A 30 -25.41 -0.15 0.11
CA LYS A 30 -25.90 0.67 1.24
C LYS A 30 -24.85 0.89 2.33
N ASP A 31 -23.83 0.04 2.37
CA ASP A 31 -22.82 0.08 3.42
C ASP A 31 -21.71 1.09 3.06
N PRO A 32 -21.13 1.76 4.07
CA PRO A 32 -19.95 2.59 3.86
C PRO A 32 -18.77 1.78 3.30
N VAL A 33 -17.99 2.40 2.41
CA VAL A 33 -16.72 1.84 1.94
C VAL A 33 -15.56 2.48 2.69
N HIS A 34 -14.50 1.71 2.90
CA HIS A 34 -13.24 2.21 3.46
C HIS A 34 -12.10 1.82 2.52
N PHE A 35 -11.42 2.82 1.96
CA PHE A 35 -10.32 2.63 1.02
C PHE A 35 -9.32 3.79 1.12
N LEU A 36 -8.14 3.57 0.57
CA LEU A 36 -7.09 4.58 0.48
C LEU A 36 -6.93 5.06 -0.95
N GLN A 37 -6.83 6.38 -1.13
CA GLN A 37 -6.52 6.99 -2.41
C GLN A 37 -5.15 7.65 -2.34
N ILE A 38 -4.23 7.16 -3.15
CA ILE A 38 -2.84 7.60 -3.17
C ILE A 38 -2.52 8.19 -4.55
N TRP A 39 -1.90 9.36 -4.57
CA TRP A 39 -1.44 10.01 -5.79
C TRP A 39 0.09 10.00 -5.84
N SER A 40 0.61 9.55 -6.97
CA SER A 40 2.04 9.60 -7.28
C SER A 40 2.28 10.37 -8.57
N LEU A 41 3.30 11.22 -8.60
CA LEU A 41 3.69 11.91 -9.82
C LEU A 41 4.41 10.92 -10.76
N PRO A 42 4.03 10.80 -12.04
CA PRO A 42 4.75 9.92 -12.96
C PRO A 42 6.11 10.50 -13.33
N SER A 43 7.09 9.63 -13.58
CA SER A 43 8.42 10.03 -14.05
C SER A 43 8.39 10.64 -15.47
N THR A 44 7.33 10.39 -16.22
CA THR A 44 7.13 10.90 -17.58
C THR A 44 5.79 11.61 -17.68
N ARG A 45 5.80 12.87 -18.12
CA ARG A 45 4.58 13.63 -18.41
C ARG A 45 3.93 13.15 -19.71
N GLY A 46 2.61 13.27 -19.78
CA GLY A 46 1.87 13.04 -21.02
C GLY A 46 1.83 11.58 -21.48
N LEU A 47 2.01 10.63 -20.57
CA LEU A 47 1.78 9.21 -20.85
C LEU A 47 0.34 9.00 -21.36
N PRO A 48 0.08 8.00 -22.23
CA PRO A 48 -1.28 7.61 -22.55
C PRO A 48 -2.03 7.17 -21.27
N PRO A 49 -3.32 7.53 -21.12
CA PRO A 49 -4.11 7.06 -20.00
C PRO A 49 -4.16 5.53 -19.94
N LYS A 50 -3.91 4.96 -18.76
CA LYS A 50 -3.95 3.51 -18.52
C LYS A 50 -4.68 3.18 -17.24
N TYR A 51 -5.21 1.97 -17.19
CA TYR A 51 -6.03 1.46 -16.11
C TYR A 51 -5.60 0.03 -15.80
N TYR A 52 -5.40 -0.25 -14.53
CA TYR A 52 -5.01 -1.56 -14.05
C TYR A 52 -5.90 -1.97 -12.88
N ALA A 53 -6.23 -3.26 -12.86
CA ALA A 53 -6.92 -3.92 -11.76
C ALA A 53 -6.10 -5.12 -11.33
N ARG A 54 -5.86 -5.24 -10.03
CA ARG A 54 -5.21 -6.38 -9.38
C ARG A 54 -5.98 -6.75 -8.12
N HIS A 55 -5.91 -8.01 -7.71
CA HIS A 55 -6.51 -8.49 -6.46
C HIS A 55 -5.44 -9.14 -5.58
N PHE A 56 -5.40 -8.74 -4.31
CA PHE A 56 -4.49 -9.29 -3.31
C PHE A 56 -5.30 -9.82 -2.12
N THR A 57 -5.24 -11.13 -1.89
CA THR A 57 -5.97 -11.77 -0.81
C THR A 57 -5.38 -11.42 0.56
N ASP A 58 -6.19 -11.45 1.61
CA ASP A 58 -5.70 -11.29 2.98
C ASP A 58 -4.69 -12.38 3.36
N GLU A 59 -4.87 -13.60 2.87
CA GLU A 59 -3.93 -14.71 3.09
C GLU A 59 -2.55 -14.38 2.54
N SER A 60 -2.47 -13.76 1.35
CA SER A 60 -1.19 -13.35 0.77
C SER A 60 -0.47 -12.29 1.62
N LYS A 61 -1.23 -11.35 2.21
CA LYS A 61 -0.72 -10.29 3.10
C LYS A 61 -0.29 -10.82 4.48
N ARG A 62 -0.76 -11.98 4.92
CA ARG A 62 -0.35 -12.62 6.18
C ARG A 62 0.98 -13.37 6.09
N LEU A 63 1.47 -13.66 4.89
CA LEU A 63 2.75 -14.34 4.67
C LEU A 63 3.97 -13.41 4.86
N GLY A 64 3.73 -12.11 5.07
CA GLY A 64 4.74 -11.07 5.18
C GLY A 64 4.38 -9.87 4.30
N TRP A 65 5.39 -9.20 3.75
CA TRP A 65 5.19 -8.09 2.83
C TRP A 65 4.75 -8.58 1.44
N ALA A 66 3.45 -8.51 1.15
CA ALA A 66 2.93 -8.74 -0.19
C ALA A 66 3.27 -7.54 -1.10
N PRO A 67 3.90 -7.74 -2.27
CA PRO A 67 4.20 -6.64 -3.19
C PRO A 67 2.95 -6.26 -3.99
N VAL A 68 2.39 -5.09 -3.71
CA VAL A 68 1.10 -4.61 -4.23
C VAL A 68 1.27 -3.70 -5.44
N VAL A 69 2.29 -2.85 -5.43
CA VAL A 69 2.67 -1.96 -6.55
C VAL A 69 4.15 -2.13 -6.82
N GLY A 70 4.51 -2.22 -8.09
CA GLY A 70 5.89 -2.28 -8.55
C GLY A 70 6.12 -1.40 -9.78
N LYS A 71 7.36 -1.00 -9.99
CA LYS A 71 7.72 -0.17 -11.12
C LYS A 71 7.48 -0.92 -12.44
N ALA A 72 6.82 -0.26 -13.38
CA ALA A 72 6.56 -0.82 -14.70
C ALA A 72 7.89 -1.16 -15.40
N GLY A 73 7.97 -2.38 -15.94
CA GLY A 73 9.17 -2.91 -16.60
C GLY A 73 10.10 -3.74 -15.70
N ASP A 74 9.86 -3.75 -14.38
CA ASP A 74 10.56 -4.66 -13.48
C ASP A 74 10.12 -6.12 -13.68
N GLU A 75 10.98 -7.05 -13.28
CA GLU A 75 10.67 -8.48 -13.29
C GLU A 75 9.42 -8.78 -12.44
N GLY A 76 8.50 -9.59 -13.00
CA GLY A 76 7.24 -9.94 -12.34
C GLY A 76 6.16 -8.85 -12.37
N VAL A 77 6.39 -7.70 -13.01
CA VAL A 77 5.42 -6.61 -13.12
C VAL A 77 4.85 -6.53 -14.54
N SER A 78 3.66 -7.12 -14.73
CA SER A 78 2.97 -7.13 -16.02
C SER A 78 2.27 -5.80 -16.33
N ASP A 79 2.43 -5.28 -17.56
CA ASP A 79 1.71 -4.11 -18.09
C ASP A 79 0.29 -4.45 -18.61
N ALA A 80 -0.18 -5.69 -18.42
CA ALA A 80 -1.56 -6.04 -18.74
C ALA A 80 -2.56 -5.34 -17.81
N ARG A 81 -3.73 -4.97 -18.32
CA ARG A 81 -4.83 -4.37 -17.52
C ARG A 81 -5.12 -5.21 -16.27
N GLU A 82 -5.21 -6.53 -16.42
CA GLU A 82 -5.44 -7.51 -15.37
C GLU A 82 -4.29 -8.54 -15.38
N GLY A 83 -4.04 -9.16 -14.23
CA GLY A 83 -3.00 -10.19 -14.11
C GLY A 83 -2.62 -10.45 -12.67
N GLU A 84 -1.61 -11.30 -12.49
CA GLU A 84 -0.98 -11.57 -11.20
C GLU A 84 0.22 -10.63 -10.98
N GLY A 85 0.73 -10.62 -9.75
CA GLY A 85 1.87 -9.82 -9.36
C GLY A 85 1.54 -8.34 -9.09
N PRO A 86 2.58 -7.53 -8.82
CA PRO A 86 2.40 -6.13 -8.43
C PRO A 86 1.73 -5.30 -9.53
N THR A 87 0.92 -4.33 -9.12
CA THR A 87 0.29 -3.38 -10.03
C THR A 87 1.34 -2.45 -10.63
N PRO A 88 1.42 -2.29 -11.97
CA PRO A 88 2.46 -1.49 -12.60
C PRO A 88 2.28 0.01 -12.35
N VAL A 89 3.36 0.69 -11.93
CA VAL A 89 3.40 2.15 -11.79
C VAL A 89 4.55 2.77 -12.59
N HIS A 90 4.34 3.94 -13.18
CA HIS A 90 5.33 4.66 -13.98
C HIS A 90 6.05 5.74 -13.16
N THR A 91 6.42 5.39 -11.92
CA THR A 91 7.12 6.24 -10.95
C THR A 91 8.05 5.35 -10.11
N PRO A 92 9.18 5.83 -9.55
CA PRO A 92 10.01 5.05 -8.64
C PRO A 92 9.30 4.88 -7.29
N LEU A 93 8.37 3.93 -7.24
CA LEU A 93 7.57 3.59 -6.07
C LEU A 93 7.34 2.08 -6.05
N TYR A 94 7.56 1.48 -4.88
CA TYR A 94 7.01 0.16 -4.56
C TYR A 94 6.05 0.31 -3.39
N LEU A 95 4.96 -0.43 -3.42
CA LEU A 95 4.03 -0.52 -2.30
C LEU A 95 3.95 -1.97 -1.86
N TYR A 96 4.14 -2.18 -0.56
CA TYR A 96 3.93 -3.47 0.08
C TYR A 96 2.79 -3.36 1.08
N ALA A 97 2.04 -4.44 1.25
CA ALA A 97 1.02 -4.55 2.27
C ALA A 97 1.25 -5.77 3.14
N THR A 98 0.90 -5.69 4.42
CA THR A 98 0.89 -6.87 5.31
C THR A 98 -0.27 -6.80 6.29
N LEU A 99 -0.74 -7.98 6.69
CA LEU A 99 -1.64 -8.21 7.79
C LEU A 99 -0.85 -8.93 8.88
N LEU A 100 -0.43 -8.19 9.89
CA LEU A 100 0.51 -8.65 10.89
C LEU A 100 -0.24 -9.11 12.14
N ALA A 101 -0.17 -10.40 12.46
CA ALA A 101 -0.80 -10.96 13.66
C ALA A 101 -0.15 -10.44 14.97
N PRO A 102 -0.86 -10.49 16.11
CA PRO A 102 -0.33 -10.06 17.41
C PRO A 102 1.02 -10.70 17.76
N GLY A 103 1.97 -9.90 18.26
CA GLY A 103 3.30 -10.34 18.66
C GLY A 103 4.19 -10.83 17.50
N LYS A 104 3.77 -10.66 16.24
CA LYS A 104 4.59 -10.97 15.08
C LYS A 104 5.42 -9.77 14.65
N THR A 105 6.56 -10.08 14.04
CA THR A 105 7.50 -9.12 13.49
C THR A 105 7.71 -9.41 12.01
N VAL A 106 7.83 -8.35 11.21
CA VAL A 106 8.19 -8.42 9.80
C VAL A 106 9.30 -7.41 9.52
N GLN A 107 10.18 -7.73 8.57
CA GLN A 107 11.29 -6.88 8.17
C GLN A 107 11.23 -6.56 6.68
N HIS A 108 11.65 -5.36 6.30
CA HIS A 108 11.78 -4.94 4.91
C HIS A 108 13.13 -4.27 4.66
N ASN A 109 13.84 -4.70 3.62
CA ASN A 109 15.01 -4.01 3.11
C ASN A 109 14.54 -2.95 2.10
N LEU A 110 14.62 -1.66 2.45
CA LEU A 110 14.26 -0.60 1.51
C LEU A 110 15.15 -0.70 0.27
N LYS A 111 14.50 -0.77 -0.89
CA LYS A 111 15.13 -0.71 -2.21
C LYS A 111 15.66 0.70 -2.49
N MET A 112 15.01 1.73 -1.95
CA MET A 112 15.35 3.13 -2.14
C MET A 112 15.76 3.81 -0.82
N SER A 113 15.93 5.13 -0.83
CA SER A 113 16.52 5.84 0.33
C SER A 113 15.49 6.22 1.39
N LYS A 114 14.20 6.21 1.05
CA LYS A 114 13.11 6.59 1.94
C LYS A 114 12.01 5.53 1.96
N GLY A 115 11.34 5.41 3.10
CA GLY A 115 10.12 4.65 3.26
C GLY A 115 9.04 5.53 3.89
N TYR A 116 7.78 5.28 3.56
CA TYR A 116 6.65 5.77 4.34
C TYR A 116 5.84 4.57 4.80
N LEU A 117 5.73 4.38 6.10
CA LEU A 117 4.91 3.36 6.73
C LEU A 117 3.58 3.99 7.13
N HIS A 118 2.47 3.32 6.83
CA HIS A 118 1.13 3.74 7.23
C HIS A 118 0.40 2.58 7.94
N VAL A 119 -0.18 2.88 9.09
CA VAL A 119 -1.02 1.93 9.84
C VAL A 119 -2.47 2.16 9.44
N VAL A 120 -3.06 1.20 8.71
CA VAL A 120 -4.42 1.33 8.19
C VAL A 120 -5.42 1.27 9.34
N GLN A 121 -6.42 2.16 9.31
CA GLN A 121 -7.46 2.21 10.33
C GLN A 121 -8.51 1.10 10.13
N THR A 122 -8.43 0.02 10.89
CA THR A 122 -9.38 -1.10 10.81
C THR A 122 -10.52 -1.01 11.82
N SER A 123 -10.39 -0.17 12.84
CA SER A 123 -11.41 0.07 13.87
C SER A 123 -12.65 0.87 13.39
N GLY A 124 -12.74 1.16 12.10
CA GLY A 124 -13.82 1.94 11.49
C GLY A 124 -13.60 3.45 11.60
N TYR A 125 -14.48 4.25 10.99
CA TYR A 125 -14.40 5.72 11.07
C TYR A 125 -14.51 6.16 12.53
N ASN A 126 -13.49 6.86 13.02
CA ASN A 126 -13.38 7.33 14.39
C ASN A 126 -12.77 8.73 14.40
N THR A 127 -13.46 9.68 15.03
CA THR A 127 -13.00 11.06 15.20
C THR A 127 -12.26 11.29 16.52
N GLU A 128 -12.21 10.28 17.38
CA GLU A 128 -11.50 10.30 18.67
C GLU A 128 -10.17 9.52 18.57
N ALA A 129 -9.57 9.18 19.72
CA ALA A 129 -8.37 8.35 19.76
C ALA A 129 -8.59 7.00 19.06
N SER A 130 -7.56 6.51 18.38
CA SER A 130 -7.59 5.22 17.69
C SER A 130 -7.86 4.08 18.68
N LYS A 131 -8.71 3.13 18.26
CA LYS A 131 -9.13 1.98 19.07
C LYS A 131 -8.61 0.65 18.54
N GLY A 132 -7.94 0.67 17.38
CA GLY A 132 -7.36 -0.54 16.82
C GLY A 132 -5.91 -0.73 17.19
N ASN A 133 -5.20 -1.50 16.37
CA ASN A 133 -3.91 -2.06 16.76
C ASN A 133 -2.75 -1.06 16.71
N LYS A 134 -1.71 -1.39 17.47
CA LYS A 134 -0.49 -0.60 17.58
C LYS A 134 0.69 -1.41 17.09
N ILE A 135 1.63 -0.73 16.46
CA ILE A 135 2.87 -1.32 16.00
C ILE A 135 4.06 -0.54 16.55
N LYS A 136 5.20 -1.23 16.64
CA LYS A 136 6.49 -0.66 17.01
C LYS A 136 7.44 -0.75 15.82
N VAL A 137 8.01 0.38 15.43
CA VAL A 137 8.97 0.49 14.32
C VAL A 137 10.37 0.60 14.89
N ASN A 138 11.28 -0.24 14.39
CA ASN A 138 12.71 -0.26 14.74
C ASN A 138 12.97 -0.25 16.26
N GLY A 139 12.09 -0.88 17.03
CA GLY A 139 12.21 -1.00 18.50
C GLY A 139 11.95 0.26 19.31
N GLY A 140 11.59 1.39 18.68
CA GLY A 140 11.50 2.69 19.37
C GLY A 140 10.21 3.48 19.14
N LEU A 141 9.74 3.59 17.90
CA LEU A 141 8.59 4.42 17.56
C LEU A 141 7.32 3.59 17.58
N GLU A 142 6.36 3.94 18.43
CA GLU A 142 5.03 3.33 18.43
C GLU A 142 4.07 4.13 17.57
N LEU A 143 3.35 3.44 16.67
CA LEU A 143 2.32 4.01 15.80
C LEU A 143 1.00 3.28 16.07
N SER A 144 -0.09 4.02 16.07
CA SER A 144 -1.45 3.48 16.17
C SER A 144 -2.16 3.56 14.82
N GLU A 145 -3.31 2.91 14.69
CA GLU A 145 -4.16 3.05 13.50
C GLU A 145 -4.39 4.51 13.08
N GLY A 146 -4.25 4.77 11.77
CA GLY A 146 -4.34 6.10 11.18
C GLY A 146 -2.99 6.82 11.10
N ASP A 147 -2.01 6.44 11.90
CA ASP A 147 -0.70 7.08 11.89
C ASP A 147 0.11 6.72 10.64
N GLY A 148 1.09 7.57 10.36
CA GLY A 148 2.13 7.30 9.38
C GLY A 148 3.46 7.88 9.81
N ALA A 149 4.54 7.26 9.34
CA ALA A 149 5.90 7.71 9.63
C ALA A 149 6.79 7.54 8.41
N PHE A 150 7.66 8.52 8.18
CA PHE A 150 8.77 8.35 7.26
C PHE A 150 9.90 7.60 7.94
N VAL A 151 10.53 6.71 7.20
CA VAL A 151 11.79 6.05 7.55
C VAL A 151 12.80 6.42 6.49
N THR A 152 14.04 6.68 6.87
CA THR A 152 15.11 7.02 5.93
C THR A 152 16.26 6.08 6.15
N ARG A 153 16.86 5.58 5.07
CA ARG A 153 18.04 4.73 5.12
C ARG A 153 19.27 5.56 5.50
N THR A 154 19.99 5.16 6.53
CA THR A 154 21.28 5.77 6.94
C THR A 154 22.43 5.36 6.02
N GLY A 155 22.26 4.25 5.28
CA GLY A 155 23.27 3.71 4.37
C GLY A 155 24.10 2.58 4.96
N ASP A 156 23.78 2.16 6.19
CA ASP A 156 24.45 1.03 6.84
C ASP A 156 24.09 -0.30 6.13
N PRO A 157 25.08 -1.17 5.86
CA PRO A 157 24.80 -2.48 5.26
C PRO A 157 23.85 -3.31 6.12
N GLY A 158 22.74 -3.78 5.53
CA GLY A 158 21.76 -4.62 6.21
C GLY A 158 20.73 -3.86 7.06
N GLU A 159 20.67 -2.54 6.96
CA GLU A 159 19.60 -1.74 7.57
C GLU A 159 18.23 -2.16 7.03
N THR A 160 17.33 -2.53 7.95
CA THR A 160 15.97 -2.99 7.63
C THR A 160 14.95 -2.18 8.41
N VAL A 161 13.79 -1.94 7.80
CA VAL A 161 12.60 -1.48 8.52
C VAL A 161 12.00 -2.70 9.22
N THR A 162 12.11 -2.74 10.54
CA THR A 162 11.51 -3.77 11.38
C THR A 162 10.21 -3.25 11.97
N VAL A 163 9.13 -3.99 11.77
CA VAL A 163 7.81 -3.66 12.35
C VAL A 163 7.32 -4.83 13.17
N GLU A 164 6.99 -4.55 14.43
CA GLU A 164 6.39 -5.49 15.38
C GLU A 164 4.95 -5.07 15.69
N ASN A 165 4.02 -6.02 15.67
CA ASN A 165 2.68 -5.77 16.19
C ASN A 165 2.66 -5.97 17.72
N ILE A 166 2.53 -4.87 18.45
CA ILE A 166 2.49 -4.82 19.91
C ILE A 166 1.04 -4.74 20.46
N GLY A 167 0.04 -4.81 19.58
CA GLY A 167 -1.38 -4.86 19.93
C GLY A 167 -1.89 -6.29 20.14
N GLU A 168 -3.19 -6.38 20.41
CA GLU A 168 -3.88 -7.66 20.69
C GLU A 168 -4.61 -8.24 19.47
N GLY A 169 -4.79 -7.46 18.41
CA GLY A 169 -5.42 -7.88 17.15
C GLY A 169 -4.49 -7.74 15.93
N GLU A 170 -5.00 -8.10 14.75
CA GLU A 170 -4.27 -7.99 13.49
C GLU A 170 -4.09 -6.51 13.07
N ALA A 171 -2.88 -6.12 12.69
CA ALA A 171 -2.57 -4.79 12.17
C ALA A 171 -2.44 -4.82 10.65
N GLU A 172 -3.17 -3.98 9.93
CA GLU A 172 -3.02 -3.81 8.48
C GLU A 172 -2.06 -2.64 8.19
N LEU A 173 -0.99 -2.92 7.46
CA LEU A 173 0.10 -1.96 7.25
C LEU A 173 0.40 -1.82 5.76
N LEU A 174 0.72 -0.60 5.36
CA LEU A 174 1.28 -0.28 4.05
C LEU A 174 2.70 0.28 4.20
N LEU A 175 3.64 -0.23 3.42
CA LEU A 175 4.98 0.31 3.31
C LEU A 175 5.21 0.79 1.88
N PHE A 176 5.34 2.10 1.72
CA PHE A 176 5.76 2.75 0.49
C PHE A 176 7.28 2.86 0.52
N ASP A 177 7.96 2.17 -0.39
CA ASP A 177 9.39 2.30 -0.63
C ASP A 177 9.57 3.37 -1.70
N LEU A 178 10.30 4.43 -1.37
CA LEU A 178 10.32 5.74 -2.03
C LEU A 178 11.77 6.23 -2.23
N GLU A 179 11.96 7.12 -3.19
CA GLU A 179 13.23 7.82 -3.40
C GLU A 179 13.76 8.47 -2.12
#